data_AF-A0A196NVR5-F1
#
_entry.id   AF-A0A196NVR5-F1
#
_cell.length_a   1.000
_cell.length_b   1.000
_cell.length_c   1.000
_cell.angle_alpha   90.00
_cell.angle_beta   90.00
_cell.angle_gamma   90.00
#
_symmetry.space_group_name_H-M   'P 1'
#
loop_
_entity.id
_entity.type
_entity.pdbx_description
1 polymer ?
#
loop_
_entity_poly.entity_id
_entity_poly.type
_entity_poly.pdbx_seq_one_letter_code
_entity_poly.pdbx_strand_id
1 'polypeptide(L)'
;MPAALRLPLIALTTTFALVLAAIAAPAQAADQAKLREYLEITGFDVALESIRLSADNAPAMLGIEADAFGSEWSRLVNEVFATDTMQLMAMDILGETLSDDLLTHAADFYASDLGQRLVAVENDSHMEEEDGLKTESGAAIMEGLRQIDSPRIALLERLTQATDADGASLRAIQEVQVRFLMAAAGAGVIELRMDEADLREAMRSQEDEMRQSIAANALTNAAYTYQAFSDGEVEAYAEALEDARMQKVYALMNAVQYEIMANRFEAVAARLPDMQPSTDL
;
A
#
# COMPACT_ATOMS: atom_id res chain seq x y z
N MET A 1 52.86 -30.45 35.50
CA MET A 1 51.60 -30.11 34.83
C MET A 1 51.44 -28.59 34.85
N PRO A 2 51.61 -27.85 33.74
CA PRO A 2 51.25 -26.44 33.71
C PRO A 2 49.78 -26.32 33.30
N ALA A 3 48.94 -25.86 34.23
CA ALA A 3 47.58 -25.41 33.96
C ALA A 3 47.58 -23.88 33.97
N ALA A 4 48.12 -23.26 32.91
CA ALA A 4 48.18 -21.81 32.80
C ALA A 4 48.13 -21.38 31.33
N LEU A 5 47.04 -21.72 30.64
CA LEU A 5 46.74 -21.23 29.28
C LEU A 5 45.28 -21.56 28.93
N ARG A 6 44.32 -21.08 29.71
CA ARG A 6 42.88 -21.15 29.35
C ARG A 6 42.09 -19.86 29.59
N LEU A 7 42.74 -18.78 30.03
CA LEU A 7 42.07 -17.51 30.36
C LEU A 7 42.38 -16.26 29.50
N PRO A 8 42.86 -16.33 28.23
CA PRO A 8 42.83 -15.16 27.35
C PRO A 8 41.69 -15.20 26.31
N LEU A 9 41.07 -16.36 26.05
CA LEU A 9 40.13 -16.52 24.94
C LEU A 9 38.72 -16.00 25.24
N ILE A 10 38.28 -16.10 26.50
CA ILE A 10 36.92 -15.71 26.94
C ILE A 10 36.82 -14.18 27.07
N ALA A 11 37.85 -13.50 27.58
CA ALA A 11 37.85 -12.04 27.69
C ALA A 11 37.93 -11.33 26.31
N LEU A 12 38.62 -11.96 25.35
CA LEU A 12 38.74 -11.41 23.98
C LEU A 12 37.43 -11.57 23.18
N THR A 13 36.65 -12.63 23.42
CA THR A 13 35.37 -12.89 22.74
C THR A 13 34.24 -12.00 23.27
N THR A 14 34.16 -11.74 24.59
CA THR A 14 33.15 -10.83 25.15
C THR A 14 33.36 -9.37 24.74
N THR A 15 34.62 -8.94 24.61
CA THR A 15 34.95 -7.57 24.16
C THR A 15 34.66 -7.37 22.68
N PHE A 16 34.88 -8.40 21.85
CA PHE A 16 34.55 -8.37 20.42
C PHE A 16 33.02 -8.34 20.17
N ALA A 17 32.24 -9.08 20.96
CA ALA A 17 30.77 -9.05 20.89
C ALA A 17 30.18 -7.68 21.30
N LEU A 18 30.75 -7.02 22.32
CA LEU A 18 30.34 -5.68 22.76
C LEU A 18 30.69 -4.59 21.74
N VAL A 19 31.82 -4.71 21.05
CA VAL A 19 32.19 -3.79 19.96
C VAL A 19 31.28 -4.00 18.74
N LEU A 20 31.00 -5.24 18.34
CA LEU A 20 30.04 -5.54 17.26
C LEU A 20 28.63 -5.01 17.54
N ALA A 21 28.13 -5.14 18.77
CA ALA A 21 26.83 -4.61 19.16
C ALA A 21 26.78 -3.06 19.13
N ALA A 22 27.89 -2.38 19.47
CA ALA A 22 27.96 -0.93 19.46
C ALA A 22 28.06 -0.31 18.05
N ILE A 23 28.52 -1.07 17.06
CA ILE A 23 28.60 -0.62 15.65
C ILE A 23 27.32 -0.98 14.89
N ALA A 24 26.62 -2.05 15.28
CA ALA A 24 25.35 -2.45 14.65
C ALA A 24 24.18 -1.50 14.98
N ALA A 25 24.10 -0.99 16.21
CA ALA A 25 23.04 -0.07 16.62
C ALA A 25 22.96 1.25 15.80
N PRO A 26 24.07 1.97 15.52
CA PRO A 26 24.01 3.20 14.72
C PRO A 26 23.70 2.94 13.24
N ALA A 27 24.07 1.79 12.68
CA ALA A 27 23.71 1.42 11.30
C ALA A 27 22.20 1.20 11.17
N GLN A 28 21.62 0.38 12.05
CA GLN A 28 20.18 0.11 12.05
C GLN A 28 19.33 1.37 12.25
N ALA A 29 19.77 2.31 13.09
CA ALA A 29 19.08 3.59 13.28
C ALA A 29 19.14 4.49 12.03
N ALA A 30 20.25 4.45 11.28
CA ALA A 30 20.40 5.19 10.03
C ALA A 30 19.51 4.60 8.93
N ASP A 31 19.44 3.27 8.82
CA ASP A 31 18.61 2.57 7.82
C ASP A 31 17.12 2.85 8.07
N GLN A 32 16.68 2.82 9.33
CA GLN A 32 15.31 3.20 9.70
C GLN A 32 15.00 4.68 9.41
N ALA A 33 15.96 5.59 9.63
CA ALA A 33 15.76 7.00 9.32
C ALA A 33 15.60 7.23 7.81
N LYS A 34 16.44 6.57 7.01
CA LYS A 34 16.40 6.63 5.54
C LYS A 34 15.09 6.05 5.00
N LEU A 35 14.65 4.91 5.52
CA LEU A 35 13.37 4.31 5.15
C LEU A 35 12.20 5.25 5.48
N ARG A 36 12.19 5.85 6.66
CA ARG A 36 11.15 6.81 7.06
C ARG A 36 11.09 8.01 6.12
N GLU A 37 12.24 8.61 5.82
CA GLU A 37 12.33 9.73 4.88
C GLU A 37 11.82 9.34 3.49
N TYR A 38 12.16 8.14 3.01
CA TYR A 38 11.65 7.64 1.75
C TYR A 38 10.12 7.47 1.74
N LEU A 39 9.53 6.91 2.80
CA LEU A 39 8.07 6.73 2.90
C LEU A 39 7.33 8.07 2.96
N GLU A 40 7.89 9.06 3.66
CA GLU A 40 7.34 10.42 3.73
C GLU A 40 7.40 11.10 2.36
N ILE A 41 8.55 11.04 1.68
CA ILE A 41 8.73 11.64 0.36
C ILE A 41 7.82 10.98 -0.67
N THR A 42 7.74 9.65 -0.69
CA THR A 42 6.95 8.92 -1.72
C THR A 42 5.45 8.93 -1.47
N GLY A 43 4.97 9.63 -0.43
CA GLY A 43 3.54 9.72 -0.17
C GLY A 43 2.93 8.45 0.42
N PHE A 44 3.73 7.56 0.96
CA PHE A 44 3.21 6.33 1.57
C PHE A 44 2.26 6.63 2.73
N ASP A 45 2.53 7.69 3.50
CA ASP A 45 1.63 8.15 4.56
C ASP A 45 0.28 8.65 4.02
N VAL A 46 0.26 9.25 2.83
CA VAL A 46 -0.98 9.66 2.12
C VAL A 46 -1.74 8.42 1.66
N ALA A 47 -1.04 7.41 1.15
CA ALA A 47 -1.64 6.13 0.77
C ALA A 47 -2.27 5.41 1.98
N LEU A 48 -1.62 5.44 3.15
CA LEU A 48 -2.18 4.91 4.40
C LEU A 48 -3.45 5.66 4.84
N GLU A 49 -3.49 6.98 4.66
CA GLU A 49 -4.68 7.78 4.95
C GLU A 49 -5.85 7.44 4.01
N SER A 50 -5.57 7.20 2.72
CA SER A 50 -6.58 6.71 1.76
C SER A 50 -7.16 5.34 2.19
N ILE A 51 -6.32 4.44 2.73
CA ILE A 51 -6.81 3.16 3.30
C ILE A 51 -7.79 3.42 4.44
N ARG A 52 -7.46 4.33 5.37
CA ARG A 52 -8.35 4.70 6.47
C ARG A 52 -9.71 5.20 5.96
N LEU A 53 -9.70 6.10 4.98
CA LEU A 53 -10.93 6.62 4.35
C LEU A 53 -11.74 5.51 3.67
N SER A 54 -11.07 4.60 2.96
CA SER A 54 -11.74 3.48 2.29
C SER A 54 -12.46 2.55 3.27
N ALA A 55 -12.00 2.47 4.52
CA ALA A 55 -12.59 1.63 5.55
C ALA A 55 -13.98 2.11 6.01
N ASP A 56 -14.39 3.36 5.72
CA ASP A 56 -15.76 3.79 5.96
C ASP A 56 -16.78 2.98 5.15
N ASN A 57 -16.38 2.41 4.02
CA ASN A 57 -17.23 1.55 3.18
C ASN A 57 -17.23 0.07 3.60
N ALA A 58 -16.49 -0.32 4.65
CA ALA A 58 -16.40 -1.73 5.05
C ALA A 58 -17.71 -2.40 5.48
N PRO A 59 -18.70 -1.72 6.09
CA PRO A 59 -19.97 -2.35 6.43
C PRO A 59 -20.67 -2.93 5.18
N ALA A 60 -20.55 -2.24 4.03
CA ALA A 60 -21.11 -2.70 2.78
C ALA A 60 -20.48 -4.03 2.31
N MET A 61 -19.19 -4.27 2.61
CA MET A 61 -18.54 -5.56 2.33
C MET A 61 -19.15 -6.70 3.14
N LEU A 62 -19.73 -6.41 4.31
CA LEU A 62 -20.44 -7.36 5.17
C LEU A 62 -21.94 -7.46 4.83
N GLY A 63 -22.43 -6.66 3.89
CA GLY A 63 -23.87 -6.53 3.60
C GLY A 63 -24.64 -5.80 4.71
N ILE A 64 -23.95 -4.96 5.49
CA ILE A 64 -24.52 -4.13 6.55
C ILE A 64 -24.60 -2.69 6.03
N GLU A 65 -25.72 -2.01 6.27
CA GLU A 65 -25.84 -0.58 5.94
C GLU A 65 -24.84 0.24 6.77
N ALA A 66 -24.14 1.18 6.13
CA ALA A 66 -23.08 1.96 6.78
C ALA A 66 -23.60 2.81 7.95
N ASP A 67 -24.86 3.21 7.93
CA ASP A 67 -25.53 3.98 8.98
C ASP A 67 -25.97 3.13 10.19
N ALA A 68 -25.95 1.80 10.08
CA ALA A 68 -26.44 0.89 11.14
C ALA A 68 -25.69 1.06 12.48
N PHE A 69 -24.43 1.51 12.40
CA PHE A 69 -23.55 1.74 13.55
C PHE A 69 -23.32 3.23 13.85
N GLY A 70 -23.78 4.13 12.98
CA GLY A 70 -23.65 5.59 13.15
C GLY A 70 -22.22 6.03 13.50
N SER A 71 -22.10 6.96 14.46
CA SER A 71 -20.82 7.52 14.89
C SER A 71 -19.86 6.51 15.53
N GLU A 72 -20.37 5.38 16.06
CA GLU A 72 -19.52 4.36 16.67
C GLU A 72 -18.64 3.66 15.64
N TRP A 73 -19.12 3.55 14.39
CA TRP A 73 -18.33 3.01 13.28
C TRP A 73 -17.13 3.89 12.97
N SER A 74 -17.36 5.18 12.72
CA SER A 74 -16.27 6.13 12.43
C SER A 74 -15.28 6.19 13.59
N ARG A 75 -15.75 6.09 14.85
CA ARG A 75 -14.86 6.02 16.03
C ARG A 75 -13.98 4.77 16.01
N LEU A 76 -14.55 3.60 15.71
CA LEU A 76 -13.82 2.34 15.62
C LEU A 76 -12.79 2.37 14.49
N VAL A 77 -13.20 2.78 13.29
CA VAL A 77 -12.32 2.86 12.12
C VAL A 77 -11.14 3.80 12.40
N ASN A 78 -11.40 5.01 12.93
CA ASN A 78 -10.35 5.96 13.28
C ASN A 78 -9.36 5.41 14.31
N GLU A 79 -9.82 4.58 15.25
CA GLU A 79 -8.96 3.97 16.25
C GLU A 79 -8.11 2.81 15.66
N VAL A 80 -8.74 1.93 14.87
CA VAL A 80 -8.07 0.74 14.32
C VAL A 80 -7.09 1.10 13.20
N PHE A 81 -7.49 2.02 12.33
CA PHE A 81 -6.71 2.55 11.20
C PHE A 81 -5.97 3.84 11.58
N ALA A 82 -5.55 3.99 12.83
CA ALA A 82 -4.70 5.11 13.22
C ALA A 82 -3.39 5.11 12.40
N THR A 83 -3.11 6.20 11.68
CA THR A 83 -1.99 6.32 10.73
C THR A 83 -0.65 6.01 11.38
N ASP A 84 -0.39 6.48 12.60
CA ASP A 84 0.82 6.16 13.36
C ASP A 84 1.02 4.64 13.55
N THR A 85 -0.06 3.90 13.77
CA THR A 85 0.01 2.44 13.94
C THR A 85 0.35 1.77 12.62
N MET A 86 -0.31 2.19 11.53
CA MET A 86 -0.05 1.64 10.20
C MET A 86 1.37 1.99 9.72
N GLN A 87 1.86 3.19 10.02
CA GLN A 87 3.22 3.61 9.70
C GLN A 87 4.26 2.75 10.45
N LEU A 88 4.04 2.49 11.74
CA LEU A 88 4.91 1.58 12.51
C LEU A 88 4.93 0.16 11.93
N MET A 89 3.78 -0.36 11.50
CA MET A 89 3.71 -1.67 10.84
C MET A 89 4.47 -1.67 9.51
N ALA A 90 4.32 -0.64 8.69
CA ALA A 90 5.06 -0.51 7.45
C ALA A 90 6.57 -0.45 7.68
N MET A 91 7.01 0.35 8.66
CA MET A 91 8.42 0.44 9.02
C MET A 91 9.00 -0.91 9.48
N ASP A 92 8.23 -1.69 10.24
CA ASP A 92 8.64 -3.02 10.70
C ASP A 92 8.80 -3.98 9.52
N ILE A 93 7.78 -4.10 8.67
CA ILE A 93 7.79 -5.05 7.54
C ILE A 93 8.80 -4.65 6.46
N LEU A 94 8.86 -3.37 6.10
CA LEU A 94 9.78 -2.88 5.07
C LEU A 94 11.23 -2.85 5.55
N GLY A 95 11.47 -2.60 6.84
CA GLY A 95 12.81 -2.66 7.42
C GLY A 95 13.45 -4.05 7.29
N GLU A 96 12.64 -5.11 7.19
CA GLU A 96 13.12 -6.49 6.99
C GLU A 96 13.19 -6.90 5.51
N THR A 97 12.41 -6.26 4.63
CA THR A 97 12.18 -6.75 3.26
C THR A 97 12.75 -5.85 2.16
N LEU A 98 12.87 -4.55 2.41
CA LEU A 98 13.41 -3.58 1.46
C LEU A 98 14.91 -3.42 1.71
N SER A 99 15.73 -3.91 0.79
CA SER A 99 17.19 -3.78 0.91
C SER A 99 17.66 -2.35 0.65
N ASP A 100 18.82 -2.00 1.22
CA ASP A 100 19.45 -0.69 1.01
C ASP A 100 19.69 -0.36 -0.47
N ASP A 101 20.01 -1.34 -1.30
CA ASP A 101 20.22 -1.15 -2.74
C ASP A 101 18.93 -0.72 -3.45
N LEU A 102 17.82 -1.41 -3.15
CA LEU A 102 16.50 -1.08 -3.69
C LEU A 102 16.04 0.29 -3.21
N LEU A 103 16.18 0.55 -1.91
CA LEU A 103 15.83 1.82 -1.30
C LEU A 103 16.65 2.98 -1.89
N THR A 104 17.97 2.80 -2.05
CA THR A 104 18.84 3.82 -2.66
C THR A 104 18.44 4.09 -4.10
N HIS A 105 18.21 3.03 -4.89
CA HIS A 105 17.83 3.17 -6.28
C HIS A 105 16.53 3.97 -6.45
N ALA A 106 15.51 3.68 -5.65
CA ALA A 106 14.25 4.41 -5.70
C ALA A 106 14.40 5.85 -5.18
N ALA A 107 15.10 6.04 -4.05
CA ALA A 107 15.34 7.36 -3.48
C ALA A 107 16.11 8.28 -4.45
N ASP A 108 17.09 7.76 -5.18
CA ASP A 108 17.85 8.53 -6.18
C ASP A 108 16.95 9.06 -7.31
N PHE A 109 15.97 8.26 -7.75
CA PHE A 109 14.99 8.72 -8.75
C PHE A 109 14.08 9.81 -8.19
N TYR A 110 13.50 9.59 -7.01
CA TYR A 110 12.58 10.56 -6.39
C TYR A 110 13.28 11.83 -5.89
N ALA A 111 14.60 11.80 -5.69
CA ALA A 111 15.41 12.99 -5.42
C ALA A 111 15.66 13.86 -6.67
N SER A 112 15.38 13.38 -7.88
CA SER A 112 15.50 14.16 -9.11
C SER A 112 14.40 15.23 -9.24
N ASP A 113 14.62 16.25 -10.08
CA ASP A 113 13.61 17.28 -10.36
C ASP A 113 12.28 16.69 -10.88
N LEU A 114 12.38 15.71 -11.79
CA LEU A 114 11.21 15.00 -12.30
C LEU A 114 10.51 14.20 -11.19
N GLY A 115 11.28 13.43 -10.40
CA GLY A 115 10.75 12.63 -9.30
C GLY A 115 9.99 13.45 -8.26
N GLN A 116 10.55 14.60 -7.84
CA GLN A 116 9.90 15.49 -6.89
C GLN A 116 8.59 16.08 -7.43
N ARG A 117 8.55 16.44 -8.72
CA ARG A 117 7.34 16.94 -9.37
C ARG A 117 6.26 15.86 -9.51
N LEU A 118 6.65 14.62 -9.82
CA LEU A 118 5.73 13.48 -9.91
C LEU A 118 5.08 13.20 -8.56
N VAL A 119 5.90 13.07 -7.50
CA VAL A 119 5.44 12.88 -6.12
C VAL A 119 4.43 13.94 -5.71
N ALA A 120 4.68 15.21 -6.04
CA ALA A 120 3.76 16.29 -5.68
C ALA A 120 2.38 16.09 -6.31
N VAL A 121 2.30 15.79 -7.61
CA VAL A 121 1.00 15.58 -8.28
C VAL A 121 0.34 14.27 -7.88
N GLU A 122 1.11 13.24 -7.55
CA GLU A 122 0.59 11.94 -7.09
C GLU A 122 -0.09 12.10 -5.74
N ASN A 123 0.58 12.75 -4.79
CA ASN A 123 0.04 13.07 -3.47
C ASN A 123 -1.21 13.95 -3.56
N ASP A 124 -1.17 15.01 -4.37
CA ASP A 124 -2.33 15.86 -4.60
C ASP A 124 -3.50 15.04 -5.19
N SER A 125 -3.22 14.19 -6.17
CA SER A 125 -4.25 13.38 -6.84
C SER A 125 -4.87 12.31 -5.95
N HIS A 126 -4.15 11.82 -4.93
CA HIS A 126 -4.67 10.85 -3.97
C HIS A 126 -5.65 11.50 -2.97
N MET A 127 -5.47 12.78 -2.65
CA MET A 127 -6.35 13.51 -1.73
C MET A 127 -7.68 13.94 -2.37
N GLU A 128 -7.75 14.00 -3.71
CA GLU A 128 -8.93 14.45 -4.48
C GLU A 128 -9.94 13.34 -4.83
N GLU A 129 -9.78 12.11 -4.33
CA GLU A 129 -10.61 10.96 -4.75
C GLU A 129 -12.10 11.06 -4.36
N GLU A 130 -12.47 11.89 -3.39
CA GLU A 130 -13.85 11.97 -2.88
C GLU A 130 -14.85 12.69 -3.81
N ASP A 131 -14.41 13.58 -4.71
CA ASP A 131 -15.34 14.49 -5.40
C ASP A 131 -15.83 14.00 -6.79
N GLY A 132 -15.36 12.85 -7.28
CA GLY A 132 -15.72 12.29 -8.60
C GLY A 132 -15.24 13.11 -9.82
N LEU A 133 -14.88 14.38 -9.61
CA LEU A 133 -14.33 15.31 -10.60
C LEU A 133 -13.05 14.78 -11.26
N LYS A 134 -12.20 14.08 -10.49
CA LYS A 134 -10.98 13.42 -10.99
C LYS A 134 -11.31 12.38 -12.06
N THR A 135 -12.26 11.48 -11.78
CA THR A 135 -12.67 10.42 -12.71
C THR A 135 -13.31 11.00 -13.96
N GLU A 136 -14.19 11.99 -13.82
CA GLU A 136 -14.83 12.66 -14.96
C GLU A 136 -13.79 13.38 -15.84
N SER A 137 -12.88 14.14 -15.22
CA SER A 137 -11.83 14.88 -15.91
C SER A 137 -10.84 13.93 -16.61
N GLY A 138 -10.38 12.89 -15.91
CA GLY A 138 -9.51 11.86 -16.50
C GLY A 138 -10.17 11.17 -17.70
N ALA A 139 -11.47 10.89 -17.62
CA ALA A 139 -12.19 10.24 -18.71
C ALA A 139 -12.29 11.16 -19.94
N ALA A 140 -12.54 12.45 -19.73
CA ALA A 140 -12.54 13.45 -20.79
C ALA A 140 -11.15 13.60 -21.44
N ILE A 141 -10.07 13.57 -20.65
CA ILE A 141 -8.69 13.58 -21.16
C ILE A 141 -8.44 12.35 -22.02
N MET A 142 -8.77 11.15 -21.53
CA MET A 142 -8.59 9.90 -22.27
C MET A 142 -9.38 9.88 -23.59
N GLU A 143 -10.60 10.38 -23.60
CA GLU A 143 -11.39 10.52 -24.82
C GLU A 143 -10.73 11.46 -25.82
N GLY A 144 -10.25 12.62 -25.37
CA GLY A 144 -9.50 13.56 -26.22
C GLY A 144 -8.22 12.93 -26.80
N LEU A 145 -7.48 12.17 -26.00
CA LEU A 145 -6.28 11.45 -26.44
C LEU A 145 -6.60 10.40 -27.50
N ARG A 146 -7.71 9.67 -27.38
CA ARG A 146 -8.15 8.67 -28.37
C ARG A 146 -8.55 9.33 -29.68
N GLN A 147 -9.26 10.45 -29.64
CA GLN A 147 -9.74 11.15 -30.84
C GLN A 147 -8.60 11.65 -31.74
N ILE A 148 -7.42 11.90 -31.17
CA ILE A 148 -6.24 12.37 -31.90
C ILE A 148 -5.20 11.26 -32.12
N ASP A 149 -5.53 10.00 -31.82
CA ASP A 149 -4.60 8.85 -31.86
C ASP A 149 -3.28 9.15 -31.13
N SER A 150 -3.35 9.76 -29.93
CA SER A 150 -2.18 10.23 -29.21
C SER A 150 -1.27 9.07 -28.76
N PRO A 151 0.06 9.15 -28.99
CA PRO A 151 1.00 8.17 -28.47
C PRO A 151 1.06 8.16 -26.93
N ARG A 152 0.56 9.21 -26.27
CA ARG A 152 0.49 9.30 -24.81
C ARG A 152 -0.29 8.13 -24.19
N ILE A 153 -1.27 7.56 -24.87
CA ILE A 153 -2.04 6.42 -24.36
C ILE A 153 -1.10 5.24 -24.06
N ALA A 154 -0.18 4.93 -24.97
CA ALA A 154 0.78 3.85 -24.78
C ALA A 154 1.75 4.13 -23.63
N LEU A 155 2.11 5.40 -23.38
CA LEU A 155 2.94 5.77 -22.25
C LEU A 155 2.20 5.59 -20.91
N LEU A 156 0.93 5.98 -20.83
CA LEU A 156 0.09 5.77 -19.65
C LEU A 156 -0.15 4.27 -19.39
N GLU A 157 -0.34 3.47 -20.44
CA GLU A 157 -0.42 2.01 -20.34
C GLU A 157 0.86 1.41 -19.77
N ARG A 158 2.05 1.87 -20.22
CA ARG A 158 3.33 1.44 -19.65
C ARG A 158 3.45 1.79 -18.17
N LEU A 159 3.11 3.03 -17.78
CA LEU A 159 3.13 3.46 -16.38
C LEU A 159 2.28 2.55 -15.50
N THR A 160 1.01 2.38 -15.86
CA THR A 160 0.06 1.58 -15.07
C THR A 160 0.41 0.10 -14.99
N GLN A 161 1.05 -0.46 -16.04
CA GLN A 161 1.55 -1.84 -16.01
C GLN A 161 2.82 -1.99 -15.18
N ALA A 162 3.70 -0.99 -15.18
CA ALA A 162 4.97 -1.07 -14.47
C ALA A 162 4.80 -1.00 -12.93
N THR A 163 3.77 -0.31 -12.43
CA THR A 163 3.49 -0.22 -10.98
C THR A 163 2.82 -1.47 -10.39
N ASP A 164 2.25 -2.35 -11.21
CA ASP A 164 1.67 -3.66 -10.83
C ASP A 164 2.21 -4.78 -11.74
N ALA A 165 3.53 -4.79 -11.96
CA ALA A 165 4.17 -5.66 -12.96
C ALA A 165 3.96 -7.17 -12.72
N ASP A 166 3.70 -7.60 -11.49
CA ASP A 166 3.41 -9.00 -11.14
C ASP A 166 1.90 -9.33 -11.12
N GLY A 167 1.05 -8.33 -11.40
CA GLY A 167 -0.40 -8.43 -11.35
C GLY A 167 -0.92 -8.86 -9.98
N ALA A 168 -0.19 -8.59 -8.91
CA ALA A 168 -0.52 -9.06 -7.57
C ALA A 168 -1.62 -8.21 -6.91
N SER A 169 -1.83 -6.96 -7.35
CA SER A 169 -2.79 -6.05 -6.71
C SER A 169 -4.20 -6.61 -6.66
N LEU A 170 -4.73 -7.17 -7.76
CA LEU A 170 -6.06 -7.77 -7.77
C LEU A 170 -6.18 -8.96 -6.81
N ARG A 171 -5.16 -9.83 -6.77
CA ARG A 171 -5.15 -10.97 -5.83
C ARG A 171 -5.09 -10.50 -4.38
N ALA A 172 -4.34 -9.43 -4.10
CA ALA A 172 -4.23 -8.85 -2.78
C ALA A 172 -5.54 -8.20 -2.31
N ILE A 173 -6.26 -7.49 -3.19
CA ILE A 173 -7.60 -6.96 -2.92
C ILE A 173 -8.56 -8.11 -2.55
N GLN A 174 -8.55 -9.20 -3.32
CA GLN A 174 -9.36 -10.38 -3.01
C GLN A 174 -8.96 -11.00 -1.66
N GLU A 175 -7.67 -11.07 -1.35
CA GLU A 175 -7.19 -11.60 -0.08
C GLU A 175 -7.65 -10.77 1.12
N VAL A 176 -7.58 -9.44 1.02
CA VAL A 176 -8.11 -8.52 2.03
C VAL A 176 -9.59 -8.80 2.28
N GLN A 177 -10.39 -8.91 1.21
CA GLN A 177 -11.82 -9.15 1.32
C GLN A 177 -12.14 -10.52 1.94
N VAL A 178 -11.44 -11.58 1.53
CA VAL A 178 -11.62 -12.93 2.12
C VAL A 178 -11.26 -12.90 3.60
N ARG A 179 -10.09 -12.36 3.96
CA ARG A 179 -9.64 -12.27 5.36
C ARG A 179 -10.65 -11.51 6.22
N PHE A 180 -11.18 -10.40 5.72
CA PHE A 180 -12.19 -9.62 6.44
C PHE A 180 -13.50 -10.41 6.64
N LEU A 181 -14.04 -11.04 5.60
CA LEU A 181 -15.25 -11.84 5.67
C LEU A 181 -15.09 -13.03 6.63
N MET A 182 -13.95 -13.73 6.56
CA MET A 182 -13.65 -14.85 7.44
C MET A 182 -13.50 -14.42 8.89
N ALA A 183 -12.84 -13.28 9.14
CA ALA A 183 -12.70 -12.72 10.48
C ALA A 183 -14.06 -12.29 11.06
N ALA A 184 -14.89 -11.61 10.27
CA ALA A 184 -16.23 -11.19 10.69
C ALA A 184 -17.14 -12.39 11.00
N ALA A 185 -17.06 -13.45 10.19
CA ALA A 185 -17.78 -14.70 10.44
C ALA A 185 -17.27 -15.42 11.70
N GLY A 186 -15.96 -15.49 11.88
CA GLY A 186 -15.34 -16.07 13.08
C GLY A 186 -15.68 -15.31 14.37
N ALA A 187 -15.90 -13.99 14.26
CA ALA A 187 -16.39 -13.13 15.33
C ALA A 187 -17.92 -13.22 15.54
N GLY A 188 -18.65 -13.94 14.68
CA GLY A 188 -20.11 -14.11 14.77
C GLY A 188 -20.91 -12.89 14.29
N VAL A 189 -20.28 -11.96 13.56
CA VAL A 189 -20.91 -10.75 13.04
C VAL A 189 -21.81 -11.06 11.84
N ILE A 190 -21.37 -11.99 10.99
CA ILE A 190 -22.10 -12.45 9.81
C ILE A 190 -22.16 -13.97 9.77
N GLU A 191 -23.14 -14.49 9.03
CA GLU A 191 -23.20 -15.90 8.65
C GLU A 191 -22.73 -16.04 7.19
N LEU A 192 -21.64 -16.78 6.96
CA LEU A 192 -21.17 -17.05 5.61
C LEU A 192 -22.12 -18.01 4.89
N ARG A 193 -22.51 -17.63 3.66
CA ARG A 193 -23.35 -18.47 2.80
C ARG A 193 -22.58 -19.56 2.06
N MET A 194 -21.25 -19.44 2.04
CA MET A 194 -20.33 -20.31 1.32
C MET A 194 -19.08 -20.48 2.18
N ASP A 195 -18.40 -21.61 2.05
CA ASP A 195 -17.11 -21.79 2.71
C ASP A 195 -16.00 -20.97 1.99
N GLU A 196 -14.82 -20.91 2.59
CA GLU A 196 -13.71 -20.12 2.05
C GLU A 196 -13.31 -20.57 0.63
N ALA A 197 -13.36 -21.87 0.35
CA ALA A 197 -12.95 -22.41 -0.95
C ALA A 197 -13.93 -21.98 -2.05
N ASP A 198 -15.23 -22.07 -1.76
CA ASP A 198 -16.30 -21.62 -2.63
C ASP A 198 -16.28 -20.10 -2.82
N LEU A 199 -15.99 -19.32 -1.78
CA LEU A 199 -15.82 -17.86 -1.88
C LEU A 199 -14.68 -17.48 -2.83
N ARG A 200 -13.53 -18.12 -2.67
CA ARG A 200 -12.37 -17.88 -3.54
C ARG A 200 -12.67 -18.28 -4.99
N GLU A 201 -13.43 -19.35 -5.22
CA GLU A 201 -13.84 -19.73 -6.58
C GLU A 201 -14.82 -18.71 -7.20
N ALA A 202 -15.79 -18.23 -6.42
CA ALA A 202 -16.71 -17.19 -6.87
C ALA A 202 -15.98 -15.89 -7.26
N MET A 203 -14.95 -15.51 -6.50
CA MET A 203 -14.10 -14.35 -6.83
C MET A 203 -13.27 -14.56 -8.09
N ARG A 204 -12.68 -15.76 -8.27
CA ARG A 204 -11.95 -16.12 -9.51
C ARG A 204 -12.82 -16.00 -10.75
N SER A 205 -14.09 -16.37 -10.65
CA SER A 205 -15.02 -16.29 -11.80
C SER A 205 -15.28 -14.85 -12.31
N GLN A 206 -15.01 -13.84 -11.49
CA GLN A 206 -15.19 -12.41 -11.80
C GLN A 206 -13.87 -11.67 -12.04
N GLU A 207 -12.74 -12.39 -11.99
CA GLU A 207 -11.40 -11.81 -11.99
C GLU A 207 -11.09 -11.02 -13.28
N ASP A 208 -11.50 -11.53 -14.44
CA ASP A 208 -11.23 -10.90 -15.73
C ASP A 208 -11.98 -9.57 -15.91
N GLU A 209 -13.24 -9.51 -15.48
CA GLU A 209 -14.04 -8.28 -15.50
C GLU A 209 -13.46 -7.24 -14.54
N MET A 210 -13.12 -7.67 -13.32
CA MET A 210 -12.50 -6.79 -12.32
C MET A 210 -11.16 -6.25 -12.80
N ARG A 211 -10.31 -7.09 -13.40
CA ARG A 211 -9.02 -6.67 -13.95
C ARG A 211 -9.18 -5.58 -15.02
N GLN A 212 -10.13 -5.75 -15.93
CA GLN A 212 -10.41 -4.75 -16.97
C GLN A 212 -10.89 -3.43 -16.38
N SER A 213 -11.78 -3.49 -15.38
CA SER A 213 -12.27 -2.31 -14.66
C SER A 213 -11.13 -1.58 -13.95
N ILE A 214 -10.27 -2.29 -13.21
CA ILE A 214 -9.10 -1.72 -12.53
C ILE A 214 -8.15 -1.06 -13.54
N ALA A 215 -7.82 -1.74 -14.64
CA ALA A 215 -6.93 -1.19 -15.65
C ALA A 215 -7.51 0.08 -16.31
N ALA A 216 -8.81 0.11 -16.61
CA ALA A 216 -9.47 1.28 -17.16
C ALA A 216 -9.49 2.47 -16.18
N ASN A 217 -9.72 2.21 -14.90
CA ASN A 217 -9.67 3.22 -13.84
C ASN A 217 -8.24 3.74 -13.62
N ALA A 218 -7.25 2.86 -13.59
CA ALA A 218 -5.84 3.23 -13.45
C ALA A 218 -5.39 4.14 -14.60
N LEU A 219 -5.77 3.83 -15.85
CA LEU A 219 -5.48 4.68 -17.00
C LEU A 219 -6.14 6.05 -16.91
N THR A 220 -7.41 6.08 -16.50
CA THR A 220 -8.17 7.33 -16.33
C THR A 220 -7.55 8.22 -15.26
N ASN A 221 -7.16 7.63 -14.13
CA ASN A 221 -6.47 8.32 -13.05
C ASN A 221 -5.10 8.83 -13.49
N ALA A 222 -4.29 7.98 -14.15
CA ALA A 222 -2.99 8.38 -14.67
C ALA A 222 -3.08 9.54 -15.68
N ALA A 223 -4.11 9.54 -16.54
CA ALA A 223 -4.34 10.62 -17.50
C ALA A 223 -4.58 11.97 -16.81
N TYR A 224 -5.32 11.97 -15.69
CA TYR A 224 -5.54 13.16 -14.87
C TYR A 224 -4.28 13.56 -14.09
N THR A 225 -3.67 12.63 -13.36
CA THR A 225 -2.51 12.90 -12.50
C THR A 225 -1.33 13.46 -13.30
N TYR A 226 -1.05 12.90 -14.49
CA TYR A 226 0.10 13.30 -15.31
C TYR A 226 -0.26 14.28 -16.43
N GLN A 227 -1.45 14.91 -16.40
CA GLN A 227 -1.93 15.78 -17.48
C GLN A 227 -0.98 16.96 -17.78
N ALA A 228 -0.30 17.47 -16.74
CA ALA A 228 0.60 18.62 -16.84
C ALA A 228 2.03 18.26 -17.30
N PHE A 229 2.34 16.97 -17.42
CA PHE A 229 3.66 16.49 -17.84
C PHE A 229 3.73 16.34 -19.36
N SER A 230 4.92 16.59 -19.91
CA SER A 230 5.19 16.32 -21.33
C SER A 230 5.31 14.82 -21.61
N ASP A 231 5.12 14.41 -22.87
CA ASP A 231 5.25 13.00 -23.26
C ASP A 231 6.64 12.44 -22.91
N GLY A 232 7.69 13.24 -23.07
CA GLY A 232 9.06 12.83 -22.71
C GLY A 232 9.28 12.64 -21.21
N GLU A 233 8.59 13.42 -20.36
CA GLU A 233 8.64 13.22 -18.90
C GLU A 233 7.86 11.98 -18.47
N VAL A 234 6.68 11.73 -19.08
CA VAL A 234 5.89 10.51 -18.84
C VAL A 234 6.65 9.27 -19.32
N GLU A 235 7.36 9.36 -20.45
CA GLU A 235 8.23 8.29 -20.96
C GLU A 235 9.40 8.01 -20.01
N ALA A 236 10.11 9.06 -19.57
CA ALA A 236 11.21 8.91 -18.61
C ALA A 236 10.75 8.27 -17.30
N TYR A 237 9.53 8.59 -16.85
CA TYR A 237 8.97 7.95 -15.67
C TYR A 237 8.62 6.48 -15.92
N ALA A 238 8.01 6.15 -17.06
CA ALA A 238 7.74 4.76 -17.43
C ALA A 238 9.02 3.92 -17.49
N GLU A 239 10.10 4.45 -18.08
CA GLU A 239 11.40 3.77 -18.11
C GLU A 239 11.97 3.55 -16.69
N ALA A 240 11.81 4.53 -15.79
CA ALA A 240 12.23 4.38 -14.40
C ALA A 240 11.44 3.28 -13.66
N LEU A 241 10.12 3.23 -13.86
CA LEU A 241 9.25 2.20 -13.28
C LEU A 241 9.48 0.81 -13.87
N GLU A 242 9.94 0.71 -15.12
CA GLU A 242 10.26 -0.55 -15.78
C GLU A 242 11.60 -1.16 -15.33
N ASP A 243 12.46 -0.41 -14.61
CA ASP A 243 13.67 -0.98 -13.99
C ASP A 243 13.26 -2.06 -12.97
N ALA A 244 13.87 -3.24 -13.07
CA ALA A 244 13.53 -4.38 -12.22
C ALA A 244 13.68 -4.10 -10.72
N ARG A 245 14.58 -3.19 -10.32
CA ARG A 245 14.72 -2.75 -8.92
C ARG A 245 13.53 -1.90 -8.52
N MET A 246 13.12 -0.95 -9.35
CA MET A 246 11.93 -0.13 -9.09
C MET A 246 10.66 -0.98 -9.03
N GLN A 247 10.47 -1.91 -9.96
CA GLN A 247 9.35 -2.86 -9.91
C GLN A 247 9.36 -3.67 -8.60
N LYS A 248 10.54 -4.08 -8.11
CA LYS A 248 10.64 -4.80 -6.85
C LYS A 248 10.28 -3.93 -5.65
N VAL A 249 10.65 -2.64 -5.67
CA VAL A 249 10.26 -1.66 -4.65
C VAL A 249 8.73 -1.53 -4.63
N TYR A 250 8.09 -1.31 -5.78
CA TYR A 250 6.64 -1.20 -5.90
C TYR A 250 5.92 -2.47 -5.43
N ALA A 251 6.39 -3.65 -5.84
CA ALA A 251 5.82 -4.92 -5.39
C ALA A 251 5.88 -5.09 -3.86
N LEU A 252 6.99 -4.70 -3.23
CA LEU A 252 7.13 -4.72 -1.76
C LEU A 252 6.20 -3.69 -1.10
N MET A 253 6.13 -2.48 -1.66
CA MET A 253 5.31 -1.40 -1.13
C MET A 253 3.82 -1.73 -1.18
N ASN A 254 3.35 -2.23 -2.33
CA ASN A 254 1.98 -2.70 -2.51
C ASN A 254 1.67 -3.87 -1.57
N ALA A 255 2.56 -4.86 -1.47
CA ALA A 255 2.35 -6.01 -0.57
C ALA A 255 2.21 -5.58 0.89
N VAL A 256 3.03 -4.64 1.35
CA VAL A 256 2.93 -4.09 2.72
C VAL A 256 1.64 -3.30 2.91
N GLN A 257 1.25 -2.50 1.92
CA GLN A 257 -0.01 -1.76 1.97
C GLN A 257 -1.22 -2.70 2.15
N TYR A 258 -1.30 -3.76 1.34
CA TYR A 258 -2.39 -4.74 1.41
C TYR A 258 -2.33 -5.60 2.69
N GLU A 259 -1.14 -5.94 3.19
CA GLU A 259 -1.03 -6.67 4.47
C GLU A 259 -1.51 -5.81 5.64
N ILE A 260 -1.12 -4.55 5.68
CA ILE A 260 -1.63 -3.60 6.69
C ILE A 260 -3.15 -3.50 6.57
N MET A 261 -3.67 -3.26 5.36
CA MET A 261 -5.11 -3.16 5.12
C MET A 261 -5.86 -4.40 5.62
N ALA A 262 -5.43 -5.60 5.24
CA ALA A 262 -6.04 -6.86 5.68
C ALA A 262 -6.02 -6.99 7.21
N ASN A 263 -4.87 -6.74 7.81
CA ASN A 263 -4.70 -6.81 9.26
C ASN A 263 -5.59 -5.81 10.01
N ARG A 264 -5.75 -4.60 9.47
CA ARG A 264 -6.65 -3.58 10.04
C ARG A 264 -8.12 -3.98 9.93
N PHE A 265 -8.53 -4.55 8.80
CA PHE A 265 -9.89 -5.08 8.66
C PHE A 265 -10.17 -6.26 9.59
N GLU A 266 -9.22 -7.16 9.81
CA GLU A 266 -9.35 -8.22 10.82
C GLU A 266 -9.53 -7.65 12.23
N ALA A 267 -8.79 -6.59 12.57
CA ALA A 267 -8.93 -5.89 13.84
C ALA A 267 -10.29 -5.18 14.01
N VAL A 268 -10.86 -4.63 12.93
CA VAL A 268 -12.24 -4.14 12.93
C VAL A 268 -13.22 -5.28 13.17
N ALA A 269 -13.11 -6.38 12.42
CA ALA A 269 -13.98 -7.53 12.53
C ALA A 269 -14.01 -8.11 13.95
N ALA A 270 -12.87 -8.16 14.63
CA ALA A 270 -12.77 -8.65 16.00
C ALA A 270 -13.53 -7.77 17.02
N ARG A 271 -13.74 -6.49 16.72
CA ARG A 271 -14.39 -5.51 17.62
C ARG A 271 -15.85 -5.24 17.29
N LEU A 272 -16.30 -5.67 16.12
CA LEU A 272 -17.68 -5.53 15.67
C LEU A 272 -18.73 -6.13 16.63
N PRO A 273 -18.52 -7.31 17.26
CA PRO A 273 -19.50 -7.88 18.19
C PRO A 273 -19.79 -7.00 19.42
N ASP A 274 -18.83 -6.15 19.80
CA ASP A 274 -18.94 -5.25 20.96
C ASP A 274 -19.62 -3.91 20.60
N MET A 275 -19.90 -3.67 19.31
CA MET A 275 -20.56 -2.45 18.88
C MET A 275 -22.05 -2.47 19.25
N GLN A 276 -22.49 -1.42 19.92
CA GLN A 276 -23.93 -1.20 20.11
C GLN A 276 -24.54 -0.63 18.83
N PRO A 277 -25.74 -1.08 18.42
CA PRO A 277 -26.47 -0.47 17.31
C PRO A 277 -26.67 1.03 17.56
N SER A 278 -26.61 1.86 16.50
CA SER A 278 -26.84 3.29 16.63
C SER A 278 -28.17 3.55 17.35
N THR A 279 -28.12 4.37 18.42
CA THR A 279 -29.31 4.91 19.07
C THR A 279 -29.37 6.41 18.80
N ASP A 280 -29.43 6.80 17.53
CA ASP A 280 -29.60 8.21 17.19
C ASP A 280 -30.94 8.72 17.75
N LEU A 281 -30.85 9.77 18.57
CA LEU A 281 -31.95 10.60 19.10
C LEU A 281 -32.17 11.83 18.24
#